data_AF-A0A3N5NJ58-F1
#
_entry.id   AF-A0A3N5NJ58-F1
#
_cell.length_a   1.000
_cell.length_b   1.000
_cell.length_c   1.000
_cell.angle_alpha   90.00
_cell.angle_beta   90.00
_cell.angle_gamma   90.00
#
_symmetry.space_group_name_H-M   'P 1'
#
loop_
_entity.id
_entity.type
_entity.pdbx_description
1 polymer ?
#
loop_
_entity_poly.entity_id
_entity_poly.type
_entity_poly.pdbx_seq_one_letter_code
_entity_poly.pdbx_strand_id
1 'polypeptide(L)'
;MIVDIKRPVPSDIDIAQAAKMRPIIDVAQQLGLTEDDLDYYGKYKAKVHLDVLDRLADRPNGKYIDVTAITPTPLGEGKTVTTIGVSQGLDYIGKKVMTCIRQPSQGPTFGIKGGAAGGGYAQIVSMEDFNLHLTGDIHAVSAAHNLLSAAIDNRLTKELRWSTNFLAKALCP
;
A
#
# COMPACT_ATOMS: atom_id res chain seq x y z
N MET A 1 -16.23 19.81 -15.45
CA MET A 1 -14.91 19.26 -15.09
C MET A 1 -15.06 18.42 -13.84
N ILE A 2 -14.39 17.26 -13.77
CA ILE A 2 -14.49 16.32 -12.61
C ILE A 2 -13.81 16.90 -11.36
N VAL A 3 -12.92 17.88 -11.53
CA VAL A 3 -12.18 18.54 -10.44
C VAL A 3 -12.20 20.06 -10.67
N ASP A 4 -12.39 20.84 -9.60
CA ASP A 4 -12.30 22.30 -9.62
C ASP A 4 -10.84 22.74 -9.44
N ILE A 5 -10.21 23.18 -10.52
CA ILE A 5 -8.78 23.51 -10.54
C ILE A 5 -8.56 24.93 -10.04
N LYS A 6 -7.93 25.05 -8.87
CA LYS A 6 -7.55 26.33 -8.25
C LYS A 6 -6.22 26.87 -8.79
N ARG A 7 -6.08 28.20 -8.82
CA ARG A 7 -4.83 28.93 -9.15
C ARG A 7 -4.56 30.03 -8.10
N PRO A 8 -3.34 30.09 -7.49
CA PRO A 8 -2.24 29.14 -7.64
C PRO A 8 -2.63 27.72 -7.17
N VAL A 9 -1.91 26.70 -7.66
CA VAL A 9 -2.19 25.30 -7.27
C VAL A 9 -1.94 25.17 -5.76
N PRO A 10 -2.92 24.69 -4.96
CA PRO A 10 -2.73 24.50 -3.53
C PRO A 10 -1.66 23.46 -3.22
N SER A 11 -1.25 23.35 -1.96
CA SER A 11 -0.33 22.29 -1.56
C SER A 11 -0.98 20.90 -1.73
N ASP A 12 -0.15 19.87 -1.87
CA ASP A 12 -0.63 18.50 -2.06
C ASP A 12 -1.57 18.03 -0.94
N ILE A 13 -1.28 18.41 0.31
CA ILE A 13 -2.10 18.06 1.47
C ILE A 13 -3.45 18.78 1.46
N ASP A 14 -3.49 20.05 1.03
CA ASP A 14 -4.75 20.82 0.94
C ASP A 14 -5.68 20.20 -0.11
N ILE A 15 -5.11 19.75 -1.24
CA ILE A 15 -5.88 19.04 -2.29
C ILE A 15 -6.42 17.72 -1.74
N ALA A 16 -5.59 16.95 -1.02
CA ALA A 16 -6.00 15.69 -0.42
C ALA A 16 -7.12 15.85 0.62
N GLN A 17 -7.02 16.85 1.50
CA GLN A 17 -8.01 17.12 2.55
C GLN A 17 -9.33 17.66 2.00
N ALA A 18 -9.30 18.37 0.87
CA ALA A 18 -10.50 18.84 0.18
C ALA A 18 -11.24 17.73 -0.61
N ALA A 19 -10.61 16.56 -0.78
CA ALA A 19 -11.17 15.48 -1.57
C ALA A 19 -12.42 14.86 -0.92
N LYS A 20 -13.50 14.74 -1.69
CA LYS A 20 -14.70 14.02 -1.28
C LYS A 20 -14.51 12.53 -1.51
N MET A 21 -14.01 11.83 -0.48
CA MET A 21 -13.79 10.39 -0.54
C MET A 21 -15.11 9.61 -0.62
N ARG A 22 -15.11 8.58 -1.46
CA ARG A 22 -16.20 7.58 -1.52
C ARG A 22 -15.91 6.47 -0.50
N PRO A 23 -16.91 5.95 0.22
CA PRO A 23 -16.77 4.73 0.99
C PRO A 23 -16.09 3.62 0.17
N ILE A 24 -15.21 2.84 0.79
CA ILE A 24 -14.42 1.83 0.07
C ILE A 24 -15.29 0.73 -0.54
N ILE A 25 -16.44 0.41 0.10
CA ILE A 25 -17.41 -0.54 -0.43
C ILE A 25 -17.97 -0.10 -1.79
N ASP A 26 -18.23 1.19 -1.99
CA ASP A 26 -18.74 1.70 -3.26
C ASP A 26 -17.71 1.54 -4.39
N VAL A 27 -16.42 1.58 -4.06
CA VAL A 27 -15.31 1.33 -5.00
C VAL A 27 -15.20 -0.17 -5.28
N ALA A 28 -15.27 -1.00 -4.24
CA ALA A 28 -15.17 -2.45 -4.35
C ALA A 28 -16.31 -3.07 -5.19
N GLN A 29 -17.54 -2.58 -5.02
CA GLN A 29 -18.70 -3.02 -5.79
C GLN A 29 -18.54 -2.80 -7.30
N GLN A 30 -17.84 -1.74 -7.72
CA GLN A 30 -17.55 -1.48 -9.15
C GLN A 30 -16.65 -2.54 -9.79
N LEU A 31 -15.90 -3.26 -8.96
CA LEU A 31 -15.00 -4.36 -9.33
C LEU A 31 -15.70 -5.73 -9.23
N GLY A 32 -16.95 -5.77 -8.74
CA GLY A 32 -17.68 -7.01 -8.46
C GLY A 32 -17.22 -7.71 -7.19
N LEU A 33 -16.67 -6.94 -6.24
CA LEU A 33 -16.42 -7.38 -4.86
C LEU A 33 -17.63 -7.02 -3.99
N THR A 34 -17.87 -7.82 -2.98
CA THR A 34 -18.94 -7.71 -1.98
C THR A 34 -18.36 -7.36 -0.62
N GLU A 35 -19.21 -7.10 0.36
CA GLU A 35 -18.79 -6.83 1.73
C GLU A 35 -18.07 -8.02 2.36
N ASP A 36 -18.50 -9.25 2.06
CA ASP A 36 -17.90 -10.48 2.58
C ASP A 36 -16.47 -10.72 2.06
N ASP A 37 -16.07 -10.05 0.97
CA ASP A 37 -14.71 -10.15 0.42
C ASP A 37 -13.71 -9.18 1.10
N LEU A 38 -14.14 -8.41 2.09
CA LEU A 38 -13.41 -7.25 2.62
C LEU A 38 -13.24 -7.25 4.15
N ASP A 39 -12.02 -6.98 4.60
CA ASP A 39 -11.77 -6.55 5.98
C ASP A 39 -11.60 -5.02 6.04
N TYR A 40 -12.55 -4.32 6.65
CA TYR A 40 -12.52 -2.86 6.71
C TYR A 40 -11.46 -2.30 7.67
N TYR A 41 -10.75 -1.27 7.22
CA TYR A 41 -9.85 -0.43 8.01
C TYR A 41 -10.41 1.00 8.03
N GLY A 42 -11.48 1.15 8.81
CA GLY A 42 -12.33 2.33 8.76
C GLY A 42 -13.16 2.39 7.47
N LYS A 43 -13.69 3.58 7.16
CA LYS A 43 -14.69 3.76 6.09
C LYS A 43 -14.12 3.73 4.66
N TYR A 44 -12.84 4.07 4.49
CA TYR A 44 -12.25 4.41 3.20
C TYR A 44 -11.10 3.47 2.78
N LYS A 45 -10.84 2.41 3.54
CA LYS A 45 -9.76 1.45 3.28
C LYS A 45 -10.23 0.06 3.68
N ALA A 46 -9.78 -0.96 2.97
CA ALA A 46 -10.05 -2.36 3.29
C ALA A 46 -8.90 -3.24 2.78
N LYS A 47 -8.76 -4.43 3.38
CA LYS A 47 -8.04 -5.54 2.76
C LYS A 47 -9.03 -6.38 1.96
N VAL A 48 -8.57 -6.98 0.87
CA VAL A 48 -9.36 -7.90 0.06
C VAL A 48 -8.90 -9.31 0.39
N HIS A 49 -9.83 -10.21 0.66
CA HIS A 49 -9.52 -11.62 0.91
C HIS A 49 -8.95 -12.27 -0.36
N LEU A 50 -8.13 -13.32 -0.21
CA LEU A 50 -7.43 -13.93 -1.36
C LEU A 50 -8.27 -14.96 -2.12
N ASP A 51 -9.30 -15.51 -1.50
CA ASP A 51 -10.28 -16.43 -2.09
C ASP A 51 -11.08 -15.80 -3.25
N VAL A 52 -11.09 -14.46 -3.35
CA VAL A 52 -11.61 -13.74 -4.53
C VAL A 52 -10.91 -14.16 -5.82
N LEU A 53 -9.66 -14.62 -5.76
CA LEU A 53 -8.92 -15.09 -6.93
C LEU A 53 -9.55 -16.36 -7.50
N ASP A 54 -9.95 -17.28 -6.64
CA ASP A 54 -10.63 -18.52 -7.04
C ASP A 54 -12.05 -18.23 -7.53
N ARG A 55 -12.79 -17.38 -6.81
CA ARG A 55 -14.15 -16.98 -7.17
C ARG A 55 -14.23 -16.27 -8.52
N LEU A 56 -13.18 -15.54 -8.90
CA LEU A 56 -13.11 -14.76 -10.12
C LEU A 56 -12.22 -15.39 -11.20
N ALA A 57 -11.78 -16.64 -11.04
CA ALA A 57 -10.84 -17.31 -11.93
C ALA A 57 -11.30 -17.38 -13.40
N ASP A 58 -12.61 -17.46 -13.65
CA ASP A 58 -13.19 -17.52 -15.00
C ASP A 58 -13.20 -16.16 -15.72
N ARG A 59 -12.86 -15.05 -15.04
CA ARG A 59 -12.81 -13.73 -15.66
C ARG A 59 -11.53 -13.60 -16.50
N PRO A 60 -11.61 -13.05 -17.73
CA PRO A 60 -10.42 -12.82 -18.53
C PRO A 60 -9.51 -11.78 -17.86
N ASN A 61 -8.20 -12.01 -17.94
CA ASN A 61 -7.22 -11.05 -17.46
C ASN A 61 -7.36 -9.68 -18.15
N GLY A 62 -7.23 -8.61 -17.36
CA GLY A 62 -7.17 -7.25 -17.87
C GLY A 62 -5.88 -6.96 -18.65
N LYS A 63 -5.81 -5.76 -19.23
CA LYS A 63 -4.55 -5.25 -19.82
C LYS A 63 -3.63 -4.77 -18.70
N TYR A 64 -2.40 -5.27 -18.70
CA TYR A 64 -1.35 -4.82 -17.79
C TYR A 64 -0.57 -3.66 -18.45
N ILE A 65 -0.54 -2.51 -17.79
CA ILE A 65 0.18 -1.32 -18.24
C ILE A 65 1.22 -0.98 -17.19
N ASP A 66 2.49 -1.12 -17.55
CA ASP A 66 3.61 -0.75 -16.68
C ASP A 66 4.06 0.68 -16.95
N VAL A 67 4.22 1.47 -15.89
CA VAL A 67 4.68 2.85 -15.98
C VAL A 67 6.09 2.93 -15.42
N THR A 68 7.06 3.09 -16.33
CA THR A 68 8.47 3.25 -16.00
C THR A 68 8.94 4.71 -16.18
N ALA A 69 10.15 5.00 -15.75
CA ALA A 69 10.79 6.30 -15.90
C ALA A 69 12.26 6.12 -16.30
N ILE A 70 12.87 7.20 -16.78
CA ILE A 70 14.31 7.28 -16.97
C ILE A 70 15.06 7.20 -15.63
N THR A 71 16.39 7.16 -15.69
CA THR A 71 17.24 7.25 -14.50
C THR A 71 16.90 8.49 -13.67
N PRO A 72 16.67 8.36 -12.35
CA PRO A 72 16.26 9.46 -11.51
C PRO A 72 17.25 10.63 -11.52
N THR A 73 16.71 11.84 -11.45
CA THR A 73 17.41 13.12 -11.40
C THR A 73 16.91 13.95 -10.22
N PRO A 74 17.68 14.95 -9.74
CA PRO A 74 17.23 15.83 -8.66
C PRO A 74 15.96 16.63 -8.96
N LEU A 75 15.56 16.76 -10.23
CA LEU A 75 14.37 17.50 -10.65
C LEU A 75 13.06 16.71 -10.42
N GLY A 76 13.16 15.38 -10.26
CA GLY A 76 12.02 14.49 -10.10
C GLY A 76 11.29 14.20 -11.42
N GLU A 77 10.87 12.95 -11.59
CA GLU A 77 10.31 12.45 -12.86
C GLU A 77 8.79 12.32 -12.83
N GLY A 78 8.17 12.46 -11.66
CA GLY A 78 6.72 12.38 -11.52
C GLY A 78 6.12 11.00 -11.84
N LYS A 79 6.89 9.91 -11.75
CA LYS A 79 6.42 8.56 -12.13
C LYS A 79 5.05 8.19 -11.53
N THR A 80 4.91 8.33 -10.21
CA THR A 80 3.64 8.01 -9.51
C THR A 80 2.50 8.94 -9.91
N VAL A 81 2.79 10.23 -10.14
CA VAL A 81 1.81 11.20 -10.66
C VAL A 81 1.28 10.73 -12.01
N THR A 82 2.18 10.32 -12.91
CA THR A 82 1.82 9.78 -14.22
C THR A 82 1.05 8.47 -14.10
N THR A 83 1.43 7.55 -13.22
CA THR A 83 0.70 6.29 -13.00
C THR A 83 -0.76 6.53 -12.58
N ILE A 84 -0.99 7.48 -11.65
CA ILE A 84 -2.34 7.82 -11.19
C ILE A 84 -3.10 8.59 -12.28
N GLY A 85 -2.45 9.57 -12.92
CA GLY A 85 -3.06 10.40 -13.96
C GLY A 85 -3.47 9.62 -15.21
N VAL A 86 -2.67 8.63 -15.64
CA VAL A 86 -3.05 7.71 -16.73
C VAL A 86 -4.30 6.92 -16.35
N SER A 87 -4.38 6.43 -15.12
CA SER A 87 -5.56 5.68 -14.65
C SER A 87 -6.80 6.57 -14.59
N GLN A 88 -6.68 7.80 -14.06
CA GLN A 88 -7.77 8.78 -14.10
C GLN A 88 -8.22 9.11 -15.53
N GLY A 89 -7.28 9.26 -16.47
CA GLY A 89 -7.58 9.51 -17.88
C GLY A 89 -8.27 8.34 -18.57
N LEU A 90 -7.86 7.10 -18.26
CA LEU A 90 -8.51 5.88 -18.77
C LEU A 90 -9.95 5.75 -18.25
N ASP A 91 -10.18 6.03 -16.97
CA ASP A 91 -11.52 6.06 -16.38
C ASP A 91 -12.39 7.15 -17.03
N TYR A 92 -11.83 8.34 -17.25
CA TYR A 92 -12.52 9.45 -17.93
C TYR A 92 -13.04 9.09 -19.32
N ILE A 93 -12.30 8.28 -20.07
CA ILE A 93 -12.73 7.79 -21.40
C ILE A 93 -13.56 6.49 -21.34
N GLY A 94 -14.03 6.12 -20.15
CA GLY A 94 -14.96 5.00 -19.93
C GLY A 94 -14.31 3.62 -19.85
N LYS A 95 -13.00 3.52 -19.55
CA LYS A 95 -12.34 2.23 -19.30
C LYS A 95 -12.39 1.88 -17.82
N LYS A 96 -12.69 0.61 -17.50
CA LYS A 96 -12.49 0.07 -16.16
C LYS A 96 -10.99 -0.10 -15.90
N VAL A 97 -10.48 0.56 -14.87
CA VAL A 97 -9.06 0.61 -14.57
C VAL A 97 -8.82 0.61 -13.06
N MET A 98 -7.71 0.00 -12.64
CA MET A 98 -7.23 0.04 -11.27
C MET A 98 -5.74 0.38 -11.26
N THR A 99 -5.33 1.13 -10.25
CA THR A 99 -3.95 1.55 -10.06
C THR A 99 -3.31 0.71 -8.95
N CYS A 100 -2.23 0.01 -9.26
CA CYS A 100 -1.42 -0.70 -8.28
C CYS A 100 -0.13 0.07 -8.01
N ILE A 101 0.09 0.46 -6.75
CA ILE A 101 1.31 1.15 -6.31
C ILE A 101 1.87 0.53 -5.04
N ARG A 102 3.14 0.80 -4.75
CA ARG A 102 3.80 0.33 -3.52
C ARG A 102 3.44 1.22 -2.33
N GLN A 103 3.22 0.60 -1.17
CA GLN A 103 3.18 1.33 0.09
C GLN A 103 4.56 1.97 0.35
N PRO A 104 4.61 3.25 0.73
CA PRO A 104 5.86 3.91 1.11
C PRO A 104 6.33 3.46 2.50
N SER A 105 7.64 3.51 2.72
CA SER A 105 8.18 3.39 4.07
C SER A 105 7.76 4.60 4.91
N GLN A 106 7.48 4.36 6.20
CA GLN A 106 7.14 5.40 7.17
C GLN A 106 8.35 6.28 7.54
N GLY A 107 9.57 5.75 7.47
CA GLY A 107 10.78 6.46 7.91
C GLY A 107 11.00 7.81 7.19
N PRO A 108 10.97 7.85 5.84
CA PRO A 108 11.12 9.09 5.08
C PRO A 108 10.14 10.21 5.43
N THR A 109 8.93 9.88 5.91
CA THR A 109 7.91 10.85 6.32
C THR A 109 8.37 11.74 7.46
N PHE A 110 9.23 11.23 8.35
CA PHE A 110 9.82 11.99 9.45
C PHE A 110 11.18 12.63 9.10
N GLY A 111 11.58 12.55 7.84
CA GLY A 111 12.83 13.11 7.32
C GLY A 111 12.58 14.18 6.25
N ILE A 112 13.32 14.09 5.15
CA ILE A 112 13.33 15.11 4.09
C ILE A 112 12.14 14.97 3.12
N LYS A 113 11.50 13.79 3.06
CA LYS A 113 10.59 13.46 1.96
C LYS A 113 9.13 13.51 2.42
N GLY A 114 8.42 14.57 2.02
CA GLY A 114 6.96 14.62 2.10
C GLY A 114 6.29 13.75 1.02
N GLY A 115 5.18 13.11 1.36
CA GLY A 115 4.15 12.54 0.47
C GLY A 115 4.60 11.63 -0.68
N ALA A 116 4.44 10.31 -0.55
CA ALA A 116 4.76 9.36 -1.63
C ALA A 116 3.55 8.94 -2.51
N ALA A 117 2.40 9.61 -2.35
CA ALA A 117 1.10 9.19 -2.87
C ALA A 117 0.68 9.87 -4.19
N GLY A 118 1.63 10.34 -5.01
CA GLY A 118 1.34 11.16 -6.20
C GLY A 118 1.60 12.64 -5.97
N GLY A 119 0.86 13.52 -6.65
CA GLY A 119 1.04 14.98 -6.58
C GLY A 119 0.02 15.75 -7.40
N GLY A 120 -0.24 16.99 -7.00
CA GLY A 120 -1.30 17.84 -7.55
C GLY A 120 -2.68 17.17 -7.45
N TYR A 121 -3.44 17.14 -8.55
CA TYR A 121 -4.76 16.50 -8.59
C TYR A 121 -4.71 15.00 -8.95
N ALA A 122 -3.52 14.43 -9.09
CA ALA A 122 -3.29 13.00 -9.34
C ALA A 122 -2.63 12.36 -8.11
N GLN A 123 -3.46 12.03 -7.11
CA GLN A 123 -3.04 11.54 -5.81
C GLN A 123 -3.90 10.35 -5.34
N ILE A 124 -3.35 9.54 -4.43
CA ILE A 124 -4.11 8.60 -3.60
C ILE A 124 -4.46 9.26 -2.27
N VAL A 125 -5.70 9.08 -1.82
CA VAL A 125 -6.23 9.59 -0.56
C VAL A 125 -6.79 8.45 0.30
N SER A 126 -6.71 8.48 1.63
CA SER A 126 -6.11 9.51 2.50
C SER A 126 -4.58 9.47 2.51
N MET A 127 -3.94 10.61 2.24
CA MET A 127 -2.48 10.73 2.18
C MET A 127 -1.81 10.49 3.55
N GLU A 128 -2.48 10.85 4.64
CA GLU A 128 -1.97 10.69 6.01
C GLU A 128 -1.85 9.21 6.38
N ASP A 129 -2.92 8.44 6.17
CA ASP A 129 -2.92 7.00 6.41
C ASP A 129 -1.90 6.27 5.54
N PHE A 130 -1.79 6.68 4.27
CA PHE A 130 -0.90 6.06 3.29
C PHE A 130 0.58 6.22 3.62
N ASN A 131 0.98 7.34 4.23
CA ASN A 131 2.37 7.61 4.61
C ASN A 131 2.73 7.10 6.01
N LEU A 132 1.75 6.71 6.83
CA LEU A 132 1.98 6.22 8.20
C LEU A 132 1.75 4.71 8.28
N HIS A 133 0.76 4.28 9.06
CA HIS A 133 0.56 2.88 9.40
C HIS A 133 -0.23 2.11 8.34
N LEU A 134 -0.96 2.81 7.47
CA LEU A 134 -1.89 2.25 6.49
C LEU A 134 -2.77 1.14 7.09
N THR A 135 -2.46 -0.13 6.80
CA THR A 135 -3.17 -1.31 7.33
C THR A 135 -2.28 -2.23 8.18
N GLY A 136 -1.06 -1.77 8.52
CA GLY A 136 -0.12 -2.50 9.37
C GLY A 136 0.84 -3.45 8.64
N ASP A 137 0.87 -3.43 7.30
CA ASP A 137 1.66 -4.39 6.50
C ASP A 137 3.16 -4.34 6.82
N ILE A 138 3.73 -3.14 6.87
CA ILE A 138 5.15 -2.96 7.22
C ILE A 138 5.42 -3.45 8.65
N HIS A 139 4.50 -3.23 9.59
CA HIS A 139 4.65 -3.71 10.97
C HIS A 139 4.65 -5.23 11.03
N ALA A 140 3.79 -5.91 10.26
CA ALA A 140 3.77 -7.36 10.16
C ALA A 140 5.09 -7.90 9.59
N VAL A 141 5.62 -7.27 8.53
CA VAL A 141 6.93 -7.61 7.95
C VAL A 141 8.05 -7.42 8.99
N SER A 142 8.04 -6.29 9.71
CA SER A 142 9.03 -6.03 10.78
C SER A 142 8.95 -7.05 11.91
N ALA A 143 7.74 -7.42 12.36
CA ALA A 143 7.55 -8.41 13.40
C ALA A 143 8.08 -9.79 12.97
N ALA A 144 7.77 -10.23 11.76
CA ALA A 144 8.27 -11.51 11.22
C ALA A 144 9.79 -11.51 11.08
N HIS A 145 10.37 -10.43 10.55
CA HIS A 145 11.81 -10.28 10.41
C HIS A 145 12.52 -10.32 11.77
N ASN A 146 12.04 -9.55 12.74
CA ASN A 146 12.63 -9.46 14.07
C ASN A 146 12.49 -10.77 14.85
N LEU A 147 11.37 -11.48 14.68
CA LEU A 147 11.18 -12.80 15.29
C LEU A 147 12.23 -13.80 14.79
N LEU A 148 12.51 -13.82 13.49
CA LEU A 148 13.54 -14.69 12.92
C LEU A 148 14.93 -14.34 13.47
N SER A 149 15.29 -13.05 13.49
CA SER A 149 16.56 -12.59 14.06
C SER A 149 16.71 -13.00 15.53
N ALA A 150 15.68 -12.75 16.35
CA ALA A 150 15.68 -13.15 17.75
C ALA A 150 15.77 -14.67 17.94
N ALA A 151 15.13 -15.46 17.07
CA ALA A 151 15.23 -16.92 17.10
C ALA A 151 16.65 -17.42 16.80
N ILE A 152 17.34 -16.79 15.84
CA ILE A 152 18.74 -17.07 15.50
C ILE A 152 19.65 -16.74 16.69
N ASP A 153 19.55 -15.53 17.24
CA ASP A 153 20.38 -15.11 18.37
C ASP A 153 20.17 -15.99 19.61
N ASN A 154 18.91 -16.35 19.89
CA ASN A 154 18.56 -17.27 20.98
C ASN A 154 19.18 -18.67 20.75
N ARG A 155 19.19 -19.17 19.51
CA ARG A 155 19.80 -20.46 19.18
C ARG A 155 21.31 -20.43 19.40
N LEU A 156 21.98 -19.42 18.85
CA LEU A 156 23.44 -19.24 18.99
C LEU A 156 23.84 -19.12 20.46
N THR A 157 23.13 -18.29 21.23
CA THR A 157 23.42 -18.09 22.66
C THR A 157 23.27 -19.40 23.46
N LYS A 158 22.27 -20.23 23.15
CA LYS A 158 22.04 -21.50 23.82
C LYS A 158 23.13 -22.53 23.50
N GLU A 159 23.48 -22.69 22.23
CA GLU A 159 24.50 -23.65 21.81
C GLU A 159 25.91 -23.30 22.29
N LEU A 160 26.21 -21.99 22.44
CA LEU A 160 27.48 -21.54 23.00
C LEU A 160 27.61 -21.81 24.51
N ARG A 161 26.49 -21.96 25.24
CA ARG A 161 26.48 -22.07 26.71
C ARG A 161 26.17 -23.48 27.22
N TRP A 162 25.31 -24.22 26.54
CA TRP A 162 24.79 -25.49 27.02
C TRP A 162 24.84 -26.56 25.93
N SER A 163 25.19 -27.79 26.33
CA SER A 163 25.15 -28.92 25.42
C SER A 163 23.70 -29.30 25.09
N THR A 164 23.50 -29.86 23.89
CA THR A 164 22.19 -30.35 23.44
C THR A 164 21.57 -31.34 24.44
N ASN A 165 22.38 -32.19 25.08
CA ASN A 165 21.92 -33.16 26.08
C ASN A 165 21.37 -32.48 27.34
N PHE A 166 22.00 -31.39 27.79
CA PHE A 166 21.50 -30.62 28.94
C PHE A 166 20.15 -29.98 28.61
N LEU A 167 20.04 -29.35 27.44
CA LEU A 167 18.81 -28.70 26.99
C LEU A 167 17.67 -29.70 26.78
N ALA A 168 17.94 -30.87 26.21
CA ALA A 168 16.94 -31.93 26.02
C ALA A 168 16.36 -32.39 27.37
N LYS A 169 17.22 -32.63 28.38
CA LYS A 169 16.78 -32.99 29.73
C LYS A 169 15.99 -31.89 30.44
N ALA A 170 16.32 -30.62 30.19
CA ALA A 170 15.71 -29.48 30.88
C ALA A 170 14.38 -29.03 30.26
N LEU A 171 14.22 -29.17 28.94
CA LEU A 171 13.09 -28.61 28.18
C LEU A 171 12.09 -29.66 27.68
N CYS A 172 12.47 -30.94 27.65
CA CYS A 172 11.58 -32.05 27.29
C CYS A 172 11.47 -33.01 28.48
N PRO A 173 10.59 -32.73 29.47
CA PRO A 173 10.36 -33.63 30.60
C PRO A 173 9.71 -34.95 30.19
#